data_AF-A0A957SD41-F1
#
_entry.id   AF-A0A957SD41-F1
#
_cell.length_a   1.000
_cell.length_b   1.000
_cell.length_c   1.000
_cell.angle_alpha   90.00
_cell.angle_beta   90.00
_cell.angle_gamma   90.00
#
_symmetry.space_group_name_H-M   'P 1'
#
loop_
_entity.id
_entity.type
_entity.pdbx_description
1 polymer ?
#
loop_
_entity_poly.entity_id
_entity_poly.type
_entity_poly.pdbx_seq_one_letter_code
_entity_poly.pdbx_strand_id
1 'polypeptide(L)'
;CVVLNACYSSAQAEAIAQHIDVVIGMSDQLDDISAQKFAAAFYQGLAYKQSIQRCFVLGCNAIDLHQLPNDCQPRLICLHHDPNILYIT
;
A
#
# COMPACT_ATOMS: atom_id res chain seq x y z
N CYS A 1 0.39 10.51 3.89
CA CYS A 1 0.13 9.17 3.33
C CYS A 1 -1.22 8.67 3.82
N VAL A 2 -2.02 8.10 2.93
CA VAL A 2 -3.32 7.46 3.25
C VAL A 2 -3.27 6.01 2.80
N VAL A 3 -3.73 5.09 3.66
CA VAL A 3 -3.86 3.65 3.34
C VAL A 3 -5.33 3.28 3.46
N LEU A 4 -5.96 2.89 2.36
CA LEU A 4 -7.35 2.48 2.30
C LEU A 4 -7.42 0.96 2.49
N ASN A 5 -7.73 0.53 3.72
CA ASN A 5 -8.09 -0.86 3.99
C ASN A 5 -9.54 -1.13 3.56
N ALA A 6 -9.82 -0.98 2.27
CA ALA A 6 -11.13 -1.16 1.67
C ALA A 6 -10.98 -1.80 0.29
N CYS A 7 -11.77 -2.84 0.03
CA CYS A 7 -11.83 -3.51 -1.28
C CYS A 7 -12.33 -2.53 -2.35
N TYR A 8 -11.84 -2.67 -3.59
CA TYR A 8 -12.25 -1.84 -4.74
C TYR A 8 -12.08 -0.33 -4.52
N SER A 9 -11.07 0.08 -3.76
CA SER A 9 -10.85 1.47 -3.36
C SER A 9 -9.98 2.29 -4.33
N SER A 10 -9.71 1.76 -5.54
CA SER A 10 -8.82 2.42 -6.50
C SER A 10 -9.32 3.79 -6.96
N ALA A 11 -10.62 3.95 -7.25
CA ALA A 11 -11.18 5.23 -7.67
C ALA A 11 -11.08 6.30 -6.56
N GLN A 12 -11.30 5.91 -5.31
CA GLN A 12 -11.12 6.77 -4.15
C GLN A 12 -9.64 7.12 -3.94
N ALA A 13 -8.76 6.14 -4.14
CA ALA A 13 -7.32 6.34 -4.02
C ALA A 13 -6.80 7.37 -5.04
N GLU A 14 -7.27 7.29 -6.28
CA GLU A 14 -6.95 8.26 -7.34
C GLU A 14 -7.44 9.67 -6.98
N ALA A 15 -8.67 9.81 -6.51
CA ALA A 15 -9.22 11.11 -6.09
C ALA A 15 -8.45 11.72 -4.92
N ILE A 16 -8.08 10.91 -3.92
CA ILE A 16 -7.30 11.37 -2.75
C ILE A 16 -5.87 11.74 -3.17
N ALA A 17 -5.28 11.02 -4.12
CA ALA A 17 -3.90 11.26 -4.58
C ALA A 17 -3.72 12.64 -5.26
N GLN A 18 -4.83 13.27 -5.69
CA GLN A 18 -4.81 14.67 -6.15
C GLN A 18 -4.43 15.66 -5.03
N HIS A 19 -4.61 15.27 -3.77
CA HIS A 19 -4.41 16.13 -2.61
C HIS A 19 -3.36 15.61 -1.62
N ILE A 20 -2.98 14.33 -1.70
CA ILE A 20 -2.06 13.67 -0.78
C ILE A 20 -0.95 12.97 -1.57
N ASP A 21 0.30 13.10 -1.10
CA ASP A 21 1.49 12.62 -1.82
C ASP A 21 1.54 11.11 -2.05
N VAL A 22 0.96 10.34 -1.13
CA VAL A 22 0.98 8.88 -1.14
C VAL A 22 -0.39 8.37 -0.75
N VAL A 23 -0.99 7.57 -1.63
CA VAL A 23 -2.21 6.84 -1.34
C VAL A 23 -2.02 5.38 -1.72
N ILE A 24 -2.41 4.48 -0.82
CA ILE A 24 -2.47 3.04 -1.09
C ILE A 24 -3.94 2.64 -1.10
N GLY A 25 -4.38 2.04 -2.20
CA GLY A 25 -5.72 1.46 -2.35
C GLY A 25 -5.67 -0.01 -2.76
N MET A 26 -6.84 -0.60 -3.00
CA MET A 26 -7.00 -1.97 -3.50
C MET A 26 -7.76 -1.95 -4.82
N SER A 27 -7.31 -2.70 -5.82
CA SER A 27 -8.07 -2.84 -7.08
C SER A 27 -9.20 -3.86 -7.02
N ASP A 28 -9.14 -4.80 -6.07
CA ASP A 28 -10.10 -5.89 -5.96
C ASP A 28 -10.37 -6.20 -4.47
N GLN A 29 -11.01 -7.35 -4.20
CA GLN A 29 -11.29 -7.89 -2.89
C GLN A 29 -10.05 -8.52 -2.25
N LEU A 30 -9.58 -7.96 -1.13
CA LEU A 30 -8.49 -8.52 -0.32
C LEU A 30 -9.09 -9.07 0.98
N ASP A 31 -8.73 -10.29 1.37
CA ASP A 31 -9.19 -10.84 2.64
C ASP A 31 -8.54 -10.12 3.84
N ASP A 32 -9.21 -10.16 4.99
CA ASP A 32 -8.79 -9.44 6.19
C ASP A 32 -7.39 -9.85 6.68
N ILE A 33 -6.99 -11.12 6.50
CA ILE A 33 -5.68 -11.61 6.94
C ILE A 33 -4.61 -11.03 6.03
N SER A 34 -4.78 -11.09 4.71
CA SER A 34 -3.89 -10.43 3.74
C SER A 34 -3.75 -8.93 4.04
N ALA A 35 -4.87 -8.24 4.25
CA ALA A 35 -4.87 -6.81 4.53
C ALA A 35 -4.13 -6.48 5.83
N GLN A 36 -4.33 -7.27 6.89
CA GLN A 36 -3.61 -7.13 8.15
C GLN A 36 -2.10 -7.34 7.95
N LYS A 37 -1.69 -8.37 7.19
CA LYS A 37 -0.28 -8.68 6.93
C LYS A 37 0.40 -7.59 6.12
N PHE A 38 -0.27 -7.11 5.08
CA PHE A 38 0.18 -5.96 4.30
C PHE A 38 0.43 -4.75 5.20
N ALA A 39 -0.60 -4.36 5.98
CA ALA A 39 -0.52 -3.20 6.87
C ALA A 39 0.64 -3.35 7.88
N ALA A 40 0.75 -4.51 8.53
CA ALA A 40 1.82 -4.77 9.49
C ALA A 40 3.22 -4.58 8.89
N ALA A 41 3.47 -5.18 7.73
CA ALA A 41 4.77 -5.08 7.05
C ALA A 41 5.03 -3.67 6.48
N PHE A 42 4.01 -3.00 5.95
CA PHE A 42 4.10 -1.62 5.48
C PHE A 42 4.47 -0.66 6.61
N TYR A 43 3.73 -0.69 7.73
CA TYR A 43 4.01 0.16 8.89
C TYR A 43 5.33 -0.19 9.57
N GLN A 44 5.77 -1.45 9.53
CA GLN A 44 7.11 -1.84 9.95
C GLN A 44 8.20 -1.19 9.08
N GLY A 45 8.02 -1.14 7.75
CA GLY A 45 8.92 -0.42 6.85
C GLY A 45 9.02 1.06 7.20
N LEU A 46 7.89 1.69 7.54
CA LEU A 46 7.86 3.09 8.00
C LEU A 46 8.61 3.29 9.31
N ALA A 47 8.42 2.40 10.29
CA ALA A 47 9.17 2.45 11.56
C ALA A 47 10.69 2.32 11.35
N TYR A 48 11.11 1.58 10.32
CA TYR A 48 12.51 1.47 9.89
C TYR A 48 12.98 2.55 8.91
N LYS A 49 12.20 3.65 8.77
CA LYS A 49 12.52 4.80 7.92
C LYS A 49 12.87 4.40 6.48
N GLN A 50 12.17 3.40 5.95
CA GLN A 50 12.32 2.99 4.56
C GLN A 50 11.58 3.95 3.62
N SER A 51 11.95 3.94 2.34
CA SER A 51 11.21 4.70 1.32
C SER A 51 9.83 4.10 1.12
N ILE A 52 8.88 4.91 0.64
CA ILE A 52 7.50 4.49 0.37
C ILE A 52 7.44 3.25 -0.53
N GLN A 53 8.24 3.23 -1.60
CA GLN A 53 8.31 2.08 -2.49
C GLN A 53 8.74 0.82 -1.73
N ARG A 54 9.73 0.93 -0.84
CA ARG A 54 10.22 -0.22 -0.08
C ARG A 54 9.21 -0.69 0.94
N CYS A 55 8.53 0.22 1.64
CA CYS A 55 7.43 -0.10 2.54
C CYS A 55 6.30 -0.85 1.81
N PHE A 56 5.92 -0.38 0.62
CA PHE A 56 4.90 -1.01 -0.21
C PHE A 56 5.29 -2.43 -0.64
N VAL A 57 6.51 -2.60 -1.16
CA VAL A 57 7.04 -3.93 -1.55
C VAL A 57 7.10 -4.89 -0.36
N LEU A 58 7.49 -4.42 0.83
CA LEU A 58 7.45 -5.24 2.05
C LEU A 58 6.02 -5.72 2.37
N GLY A 59 5.04 -4.84 2.21
CA GLY A 59 3.62 -5.17 2.33
C GLY A 59 3.18 -6.26 1.36
N CYS A 60 3.47 -6.11 0.07
CA CYS A 60 3.12 -7.10 -0.95
C CYS A 60 3.79 -8.45 -0.71
N ASN A 61 5.09 -8.45 -0.38
CA ASN A 61 5.82 -9.68 -0.05
C ASN A 61 5.19 -10.41 1.15
N ALA A 62 4.63 -9.66 2.12
CA ALA A 62 3.96 -10.26 3.28
C ALA A 62 2.64 -10.94 2.91
N ILE A 63 1.95 -10.51 1.85
CA ILE A 63 0.78 -11.21 1.30
C ILE A 63 1.23 -12.50 0.59
N ASP A 64 2.23 -12.39 -0.30
CA ASP A 64 2.68 -13.51 -1.16
C ASP A 64 3.19 -14.72 -0.36
N LEU A 65 3.89 -14.46 0.76
CA LEU A 65 4.40 -15.50 1.65
C LEU A 65 3.30 -16.39 2.26
N HIS A 66 2.05 -15.93 2.25
CA HIS A 66 0.90 -16.67 2.78
C HIS A 66 0.11 -17.46 1.72
N GLN A 67 0.57 -17.53 0.46
CA GLN A 67 -0.08 -18.28 -0.64
C GLN A 67 -1.55 -17.89 -0.88
N LEU A 68 -1.90 -16.63 -0.66
CA LEU A 68 -3.25 -16.12 -0.91
C LEU A 68 -3.41 -15.82 -2.42
N PRO A 69 -4.62 -15.97 -2.99
CA PRO A 69 -4.83 -15.85 -4.43
C PRO A 69 -4.35 -14.49 -4.98
N ASN A 70 -3.50 -14.55 -6.01
CA ASN A 70 -2.69 -13.45 -6.56
C ASN A 70 -3.46 -12.30 -7.25
N ASP A 71 -4.79 -12.38 -7.33
CA ASP A 71 -5.58 -11.45 -8.14
C ASP A 71 -6.00 -10.17 -7.42
N CYS A 72 -5.78 -10.08 -6.10
CA CYS A 72 -6.02 -8.84 -5.36
C CYS A 72 -4.73 -8.19 -4.89
N GLN A 73 -4.27 -7.19 -5.65
CA GLN A 73 -3.03 -6.49 -5.34
C GLN A 73 -3.31 -5.08 -4.81
N PRO A 74 -2.68 -4.70 -3.68
CA PRO A 74 -2.56 -3.32 -3.28
C PRO A 74 -2.01 -2.47 -4.44
N ARG A 75 -2.44 -1.21 -4.52
CA ARG A 75 -1.93 -0.23 -5.48
C ARG A 75 -1.35 0.97 -4.77
N LEU A 76 -0.10 1.28 -5.09
CA LEU A 76 0.57 2.50 -4.68
C LEU A 76 0.32 3.59 -5.72
N ILE A 77 -0.22 4.73 -5.28
CA ILE A 77 -0.47 5.90 -6.10
C ILE A 77 0.33 7.08 -5.52
N CYS A 78 1.29 7.55 -6.32
CA CYS A 78 2.06 8.77 -6.08
C CYS A 78 2.05 9.61 -7.35
N LEU A 79 1.31 10.72 -7.37
CA LEU A 79 1.16 11.55 -8.58
C LEU A 79 2.27 12.60 -8.73
N HIS A 80 2.75 13.15 -7.61
CA HIS A 80 3.62 14.33 -7.59
C HIS A 80 5.07 14.04 -7.16
N HIS A 81 5.35 12.84 -6.63
CA HIS A 81 6.62 12.48 -6.01
C HIS A 81 7.06 11.06 -6.41
N ASP A 82 8.37 10.83 -6.50
CA ASP A 82 8.93 9.49 -6.73
C ASP A 82 8.93 8.67 -5.41
N PRO A 83 8.22 7.53 -5.35
CA PRO A 83 8.12 6.72 -4.14
C PRO A 83 9.44 6.09 -3.68
N ASN A 84 10.47 6.03 -4.54
CA ASN A 84 11.78 5.47 -4.18
C ASN A 84 12.60 6.40 -3.29
N ILE A 85 12.36 7.71 -3.38
CA ILE A 85 13.07 8.75 -2.62
C ILE A 85 12.16 9.49 -1.64
N LEU A 86 10.88 9.13 -1.56
CA LEU A 86 9.93 9.69 -0.62
C LEU A 86 9.97 8.92 0.71
N TYR A 87 10.12 9.66 1.80
CA TYR A 87 10.12 9.17 3.17
C TYR A 87 9.09 9.98 3.97
N ILE A 88 8.19 9.28 4.67
CA ILE A 88 7.23 9.92 5.57
C ILE A 88 7.66 9.67 7.01
N THR A 89 7.54 10.70 7.85
CA THR A 89 7.95 10.69 9.26
C THR A 89 6.75 10.67 10.17
#